data_AF-A0A6N2N8C8-F1
#
_entry.id   AF-A0A6N2N8C8-F1
#
_cell.length_a   1.000
_cell.length_b   1.000
_cell.length_c   1.000
_cell.angle_alpha   90.00
_cell.angle_beta   90.00
_cell.angle_gamma   90.00
#
_symmetry.space_group_name_H-M   'P 1'
#
loop_
_entity.id
_entity.type
_entity.pdbx_description
1 polymer ?
#
loop_
_entity_poly.entity_id
_entity_poly.type
_entity_poly.pdbx_seq_one_letter_code
_entity_poly.pdbx_strand_id
1 'polypeptide(L)'
;MVVLEDSISPKCTQLNRDSKRDVKSIRLDISFKSPSHTGLQTTQLVKDLTEQFPAATPLALVLKQFLADRSLDQSYSGGLSSYCLVLLIIRFLQHEHHLGRPINQNVGSLLMDLLYFFGNVFDPRQMRISVQGSGVYINRERGYSIDPIHIDDPLFPSNNVGRNCFRIHQCIKAFSEAYSVLEKELACLPDEGDACSRPAHRILPKIIPSIDITGRHNF
;
A
#
# COMPACT_ATOMS: atom_id res chain seq x y z
N MET A 1 -31.45 27.27 1.95
CA MET A 1 -30.67 28.37 2.57
C MET A 1 -30.70 28.12 4.07
N VAL A 2 -29.68 27.45 4.60
CA VAL A 2 -29.55 27.14 6.04
C VAL A 2 -28.18 27.62 6.45
N VAL A 3 -28.20 28.46 7.48
CA VAL A 3 -27.11 29.30 8.00
C VAL A 3 -26.09 28.43 8.72
N LEU A 4 -24.79 28.64 8.42
CA LEU A 4 -23.67 28.15 9.23
C LEU A 4 -23.59 29.02 10.50
N GLU A 5 -23.61 28.39 11.69
CA GLU A 5 -23.15 29.02 12.92
C GLU A 5 -21.79 28.44 13.33
N ASP A 6 -20.78 29.31 13.35
CA ASP A 6 -19.44 29.07 13.86
C ASP A 6 -19.47 28.82 15.37
N SER A 7 -19.18 27.58 15.79
CA SER A 7 -19.08 27.24 17.21
C SER A 7 -17.63 27.29 17.67
N ILE A 8 -17.33 28.35 18.43
CA ILE A 8 -16.08 28.62 19.12
C ILE A 8 -15.76 27.47 20.09
N SER A 9 -14.58 26.88 19.93
CA SER A 9 -14.02 25.85 20.81
C SER A 9 -13.80 26.36 22.25
N PRO A 10 -14.30 25.68 23.30
CA PRO A 10 -13.97 26.05 24.67
C PRO A 10 -12.59 25.53 25.07
N LYS A 11 -11.82 26.42 25.73
CA LYS A 11 -10.48 26.21 26.26
C LYS A 11 -10.45 25.00 27.22
N CYS A 12 -9.54 24.07 26.96
CA CYS A 12 -9.22 22.95 27.85
C CYS A 12 -8.61 23.48 29.16
N THR A 13 -9.36 23.34 30.26
CA THR A 13 -8.91 23.66 31.61
C THR A 13 -7.75 22.75 32.00
N GLN A 14 -6.66 23.35 32.49
CA GLN A 14 -5.50 22.65 33.01
C GLN A 14 -5.90 21.74 34.18
N LEU A 15 -5.73 20.43 34.02
CA LEU A 15 -5.70 19.49 35.14
C LEU A 15 -4.25 19.16 35.44
N ASN A 16 -3.80 19.74 36.55
CA ASN A 16 -2.52 19.49 37.17
C ASN A 16 -2.63 18.19 37.98
N ARG A 17 -1.96 17.11 37.57
CA ARG A 17 -1.57 16.01 38.48
C ARG A 17 -0.52 15.08 37.88
N ASP A 18 0.61 15.05 38.56
CA ASP A 18 1.70 14.08 38.43
C ASP A 18 1.20 12.64 38.31
N SER A 19 1.44 12.06 37.14
CA SER A 19 1.67 10.64 36.86
C SER A 19 1.91 10.57 35.36
N LYS A 20 3.18 10.51 34.94
CA LYS A 20 3.58 10.39 33.53
C LYS A 20 3.21 8.99 33.01
N ARG A 21 1.91 8.69 32.92
CA ARG A 21 1.41 7.59 32.10
C ARG A 21 1.67 8.02 30.66
N ASP A 22 2.40 7.20 29.91
CA ASP A 22 2.50 7.37 28.46
C ASP A 22 1.10 7.23 27.86
N VAL A 23 0.39 8.35 27.75
CA VAL A 23 -0.89 8.42 27.06
C VAL A 23 -0.59 8.41 25.57
N LYS A 24 -0.67 7.22 24.96
CA LYS A 24 -0.54 7.07 23.51
C LYS A 24 -1.78 7.66 22.83
N SER A 25 -1.60 8.74 22.09
CA SER A 25 -2.67 9.30 21.26
C SER A 25 -2.93 8.36 20.08
N ILE A 26 -4.20 8.01 19.86
CA ILE A 26 -4.66 7.19 18.74
C ILE A 26 -5.68 8.02 17.95
N ARG A 27 -5.49 8.12 16.63
CA ARG A 27 -6.49 8.73 15.74
C ARG A 27 -7.68 7.78 15.61
N LEU A 28 -8.86 8.27 15.95
CA LEU A 28 -10.11 7.53 15.86
C LEU A 28 -10.98 8.16 14.76
N ASP A 29 -11.50 7.32 13.88
CA ASP A 29 -12.51 7.68 12.88
C ASP A 29 -13.77 6.86 13.17
N ILE A 30 -14.91 7.54 13.35
CA ILE A 30 -16.17 6.92 13.76
C ILE A 30 -17.19 7.15 12.64
N SER A 31 -17.60 6.05 12.00
CA SER A 31 -18.61 6.05 10.95
C SER A 31 -19.90 5.39 11.43
N PHE A 32 -21.05 5.92 11.00
CA PHE A 32 -22.35 5.31 11.26
C PHE A 32 -22.66 4.21 10.24
N LYS A 33 -23.22 3.09 10.72
CA LYS A 33 -23.68 2.02 9.83
C LYS A 33 -24.81 2.53 8.96
N SER A 34 -24.58 2.56 7.65
CA SER A 34 -25.58 2.82 6.62
C SER A 34 -25.63 1.65 5.63
N PRO A 35 -26.75 1.44 4.91
CA PRO A 35 -26.83 0.40 3.87
C PRO A 35 -25.77 0.54 2.77
N SER A 36 -25.26 1.75 2.55
CA SER A 36 -24.19 2.08 1.60
C SER A 36 -22.78 1.90 2.17
N HIS A 37 -22.62 1.65 3.48
CA HIS A 37 -21.30 1.51 4.11
C HIS A 37 -20.82 0.05 4.09
N THR A 38 -19.88 -0.23 3.19
CA THR A 38 -19.32 -1.57 2.98
C THR A 38 -18.09 -1.88 3.83
N GLY A 39 -17.75 -1.04 4.83
CA GLY A 39 -16.50 -1.17 5.60
C GLY A 39 -16.32 -2.53 6.30
N LEU A 40 -17.38 -3.11 6.86
CA LEU A 40 -17.32 -4.45 7.48
C LEU A 40 -17.09 -5.55 6.43
N GLN A 41 -17.79 -5.50 5.31
CA GLN A 41 -17.61 -6.46 4.21
C GLN A 41 -16.21 -6.34 3.60
N THR A 42 -15.72 -5.11 3.45
CA THR A 42 -14.37 -4.83 2.95
C THR A 42 -13.31 -5.39 3.90
N THR A 43 -13.53 -5.26 5.21
CA THR A 43 -12.63 -5.81 6.24
C THR A 43 -12.58 -7.33 6.17
N GLN A 44 -13.75 -7.98 6.05
CA GLN A 44 -13.81 -9.43 5.90
C GLN A 44 -13.14 -9.90 4.62
N LEU A 45 -13.42 -9.25 3.48
CA LEU A 45 -12.78 -9.55 2.21
C LEU A 45 -11.25 -9.42 2.28
N VAL A 46 -10.74 -8.32 2.83
CA VAL A 46 -9.29 -8.11 2.97
C VAL A 46 -8.70 -9.20 3.85
N LYS A 47 -9.36 -9.57 4.94
CA LYS A 47 -8.93 -10.67 5.81
C LYS A 47 -8.83 -11.98 5.02
N ASP A 48 -9.88 -12.38 4.32
CA ASP A 48 -9.93 -13.62 3.53
C ASP A 48 -8.83 -13.64 2.45
N LEU A 49 -8.61 -12.52 1.77
CA LEU A 49 -7.55 -12.39 0.76
C LEU A 49 -6.15 -12.49 1.36
N THR A 50 -5.91 -11.90 2.53
CA THR A 50 -4.61 -11.99 3.22
C THR A 50 -4.36 -13.36 3.84
N GLU A 51 -5.41 -14.09 4.20
CA GLU A 51 -5.31 -15.50 4.63
C GLU A 51 -5.00 -16.41 3.43
N GLN A 52 -5.61 -16.15 2.28
CA GLN A 52 -5.34 -16.88 1.03
C GLN A 52 -3.94 -16.60 0.49
N PHE A 53 -3.44 -15.37 0.62
CA PHE A 53 -2.11 -14.95 0.18
C PHE A 53 -1.29 -14.39 1.34
N PRO A 54 -0.61 -15.23 2.14
CA PRO A 54 0.11 -14.79 3.35
C PRO A 54 1.19 -13.73 3.10
N ALA A 55 1.80 -13.71 1.90
CA ALA A 55 2.77 -12.70 1.49
C ALA A 55 2.16 -11.29 1.34
N ALA A 56 0.83 -11.17 1.20
CA ALA A 56 0.17 -9.88 1.04
C ALA A 56 0.36 -8.97 2.27
N THR A 57 0.31 -9.53 3.47
CA THR A 57 0.46 -8.77 4.73
C THR A 57 1.83 -8.07 4.84
N PRO A 58 2.98 -8.78 4.76
CA PRO A 58 4.27 -8.11 4.85
C PRO A 58 4.52 -7.16 3.67
N LEU A 59 4.08 -7.49 2.46
CA LEU A 59 4.18 -6.58 1.30
C LEU A 59 3.36 -5.30 1.54
N ALA A 60 2.13 -5.42 2.03
CA ALA A 60 1.28 -4.27 2.31
C ALA A 60 1.87 -3.36 3.38
N LEU A 61 2.48 -3.91 4.43
CA LEU A 61 3.15 -3.11 5.46
C LEU A 61 4.33 -2.30 4.88
N VAL A 62 5.20 -2.97 4.13
CA VAL A 62 6.36 -2.34 3.49
C VAL A 62 5.92 -1.25 2.50
N LEU A 63 5.01 -1.58 1.59
CA LEU A 63 4.54 -0.67 0.55
C LEU A 63 3.72 0.49 1.13
N LYS A 64 2.96 0.26 2.19
CA LYS A 64 2.21 1.32 2.87
C LYS A 64 3.15 2.31 3.52
N GLN A 65 4.20 1.85 4.22
CA GLN A 65 5.20 2.77 4.76
C GLN A 65 5.98 3.49 3.66
N PHE A 66 6.36 2.77 2.59
CA PHE A 66 7.03 3.34 1.42
C PHE A 66 6.25 4.49 0.78
N LEU A 67 4.93 4.33 0.63
CA LEU A 67 4.03 5.36 0.10
C LEU A 67 3.80 6.49 1.11
N ALA A 68 3.71 6.18 2.40
CA ALA A 68 3.55 7.17 3.46
C ALA A 68 4.74 8.14 3.54
N ASP A 69 5.98 7.62 3.43
CA ASP A 69 7.20 8.44 3.38
C ASP A 69 7.20 9.45 2.21
N ARG A 70 6.39 9.19 1.18
CA ARG A 70 6.24 10.02 -0.03
C ARG A 70 4.91 10.78 -0.08
N SER A 71 4.09 10.72 0.98
CA SER A 71 2.74 11.31 1.02
C SER A 71 1.85 10.83 -0.15
N LEU A 72 1.94 9.54 -0.50
CA LEU A 72 1.19 8.88 -1.57
C LEU A 72 0.22 7.80 -1.05
N ASP A 73 -0.01 7.71 0.26
CA ASP A 73 -0.85 6.71 0.93
C ASP A 73 -2.30 7.19 1.21
N GLN A 74 -2.62 8.42 0.84
CA GLN A 74 -3.90 9.07 1.13
C GLN A 74 -4.71 9.28 -0.15
N SER A 75 -5.89 8.65 -0.24
CA SER A 75 -6.78 8.80 -1.40
C SER A 75 -7.32 10.23 -1.56
N TYR A 76 -7.56 10.93 -0.46
CA TYR A 76 -8.06 12.31 -0.48
C TYR A 76 -7.11 13.26 -1.21
N SER A 77 -5.80 13.07 -1.08
CA SER A 77 -4.78 13.87 -1.76
C SER A 77 -4.33 13.28 -3.11
N GLY A 78 -5.05 12.26 -3.62
CA GLY A 78 -4.77 11.64 -4.92
C GLY A 78 -3.86 10.43 -4.90
N GLY A 79 -3.40 9.98 -3.73
CA GLY A 79 -2.57 8.80 -3.55
C GLY A 79 -3.34 7.47 -3.63
N LEU A 80 -2.63 6.37 -3.36
CA LEU A 80 -3.22 5.04 -3.28
C LEU A 80 -3.90 4.85 -1.92
N SER A 81 -5.19 4.54 -1.91
CA SER A 81 -5.85 4.12 -0.66
C SER A 81 -5.28 2.79 -0.18
N SER A 82 -5.37 2.52 1.14
CA SER A 82 -4.94 1.22 1.68
C SER A 82 -5.67 0.04 1.03
N TYR A 83 -6.96 0.21 0.73
CA TYR A 83 -7.73 -0.84 0.05
C TYR A 83 -7.28 -1.04 -1.40
N CYS A 84 -7.08 0.05 -2.14
CA CYS A 84 -6.54 0.04 -3.49
C CYS A 84 -5.17 -0.69 -3.53
N LEU A 85 -4.27 -0.37 -2.60
CA LEU A 85 -2.95 -1.00 -2.48
C LEU A 85 -3.07 -2.51 -2.25
N VAL A 86 -3.95 -2.95 -1.34
CA VAL A 86 -4.17 -4.39 -1.10
C VAL A 86 -4.66 -5.08 -2.37
N LEU A 87 -5.62 -4.51 -3.10
CA LEU A 87 -6.10 -5.10 -4.35
C LEU A 87 -4.99 -5.23 -5.41
N LEU A 88 -4.08 -4.24 -5.51
CA LEU A 88 -2.91 -4.33 -6.39
C LEU A 88 -1.99 -5.49 -6.01
N ILE A 89 -1.69 -5.63 -4.72
CA ILE A 89 -0.83 -6.71 -4.19
C ILE A 89 -1.49 -8.07 -4.43
N ILE A 90 -2.77 -8.22 -4.11
CA ILE A 90 -3.51 -9.46 -4.32
C ILE A 90 -3.55 -9.84 -5.79
N ARG A 91 -3.82 -8.89 -6.69
CA ARG A 91 -3.80 -9.16 -8.12
C ARG A 91 -2.43 -9.67 -8.58
N PHE A 92 -1.36 -9.01 -8.12
CA PHE A 92 0.01 -9.41 -8.43
C PHE A 92 0.30 -10.84 -7.94
N LEU A 93 -0.02 -11.15 -6.69
CA LEU A 93 0.19 -12.49 -6.12
C LEU A 93 -0.65 -13.57 -6.81
N GLN A 94 -1.89 -13.25 -7.19
CA GLN A 94 -2.70 -14.12 -8.03
C GLN A 94 -2.00 -14.38 -9.37
N HIS A 95 -1.49 -13.35 -10.05
CA HIS A 95 -0.77 -13.52 -11.32
C HIS A 95 0.44 -14.44 -11.18
N GLU A 96 1.28 -14.22 -10.16
CA GLU A 96 2.44 -15.05 -9.86
C GLU A 96 2.07 -16.53 -9.59
N HIS A 97 0.98 -16.76 -8.87
CA HIS A 97 0.48 -18.11 -8.60
C HIS A 97 0.01 -18.83 -9.88
N HIS A 98 -0.62 -18.13 -10.83
CA HIS A 98 -1.02 -18.73 -12.11
C HIS A 98 0.18 -19.12 -12.98
N LEU A 99 1.32 -18.46 -12.82
CA LEU A 99 2.56 -18.84 -13.49
C LEU A 99 3.24 -20.07 -12.86
N GLY A 100 2.57 -20.74 -11.92
CA GLY A 100 3.06 -21.95 -11.26
C GLY A 100 4.11 -21.69 -10.19
N ARG A 101 4.32 -20.43 -9.79
CA ARG A 101 5.26 -20.11 -8.73
C ARG A 101 4.65 -20.47 -7.35
N PRO A 102 5.44 -21.04 -6.43
CA PRO A 102 4.93 -21.50 -5.14
C PRO A 102 4.44 -20.32 -4.28
N ILE A 103 3.47 -20.59 -3.39
CA ILE A 103 2.94 -19.60 -2.44
C ILE A 103 4.01 -19.18 -1.41
N ASN A 104 4.94 -20.08 -1.09
CA ASN A 104 6.06 -19.85 -0.17
C ASN A 104 7.28 -19.22 -0.88
N GLN A 105 7.04 -18.15 -1.66
CA GLN A 105 8.13 -17.37 -2.24
C GLN A 105 8.80 -16.48 -1.18
N ASN A 106 10.07 -16.15 -1.43
CA ASN A 106 10.77 -15.17 -0.64
C ASN A 106 10.06 -13.81 -0.80
N VAL A 107 9.66 -13.18 0.32
CA VAL A 107 8.95 -11.90 0.29
C VAL A 107 9.79 -10.79 -0.37
N GLY A 108 11.12 -10.86 -0.27
CA GLY A 108 12.04 -9.95 -0.92
C GLY A 108 12.02 -10.06 -2.45
N SER A 109 11.97 -11.29 -3.00
CA SER A 109 11.85 -11.47 -4.45
C SER A 109 10.47 -11.00 -4.94
N LEU A 110 9.41 -11.32 -4.20
CA LEU A 110 8.06 -10.81 -4.51
C LEU A 110 8.00 -9.28 -4.47
N LEU A 111 8.68 -8.64 -3.52
CA LEU A 111 8.77 -7.18 -3.44
C LEU A 111 9.49 -6.61 -4.68
N MET A 112 10.61 -7.21 -5.08
CA MET A 112 11.35 -6.80 -6.28
C MET A 112 10.49 -6.92 -7.55
N ASP A 113 9.86 -8.07 -7.73
CA ASP A 113 9.00 -8.35 -8.88
C ASP A 113 7.77 -7.42 -8.91
N LEU A 114 7.19 -7.13 -7.74
CA LEU A 114 6.07 -6.19 -7.62
C LEU A 114 6.48 -4.76 -7.98
N LEU A 115 7.61 -4.28 -7.44
CA LEU A 115 8.14 -2.95 -7.74
C LEU A 115 8.49 -2.82 -9.23
N TYR A 116 9.08 -3.87 -9.82
CA TYR A 116 9.37 -3.92 -11.25
C TYR A 116 8.09 -3.85 -12.08
N PHE A 117 7.11 -4.73 -11.78
CA PHE A 117 5.88 -4.81 -12.54
C PHE A 117 5.10 -3.50 -12.50
N PHE A 118 4.82 -2.97 -11.30
CA PHE A 118 4.05 -1.72 -11.18
C PHE A 118 4.85 -0.46 -11.52
N GLY A 119 6.19 -0.52 -11.51
CA GLY A 119 7.05 0.60 -11.88
C GLY A 119 7.34 0.70 -13.37
N ASN A 120 7.48 -0.44 -14.07
CA ASN A 120 8.03 -0.48 -15.43
C ASN A 120 7.13 -1.17 -16.46
N VAL A 121 6.22 -2.06 -16.04
CA VAL A 121 5.39 -2.87 -16.97
C VAL A 121 3.94 -2.41 -16.98
N PHE A 122 3.38 -2.10 -15.82
CA PHE A 122 1.97 -1.75 -15.65
C PHE A 122 1.65 -0.38 -16.28
N ASP A 123 0.72 -0.36 -17.23
CA ASP A 123 0.15 0.87 -17.77
C ASP A 123 -1.24 1.13 -17.16
N PRO A 124 -1.39 2.12 -16.26
CA PRO A 124 -2.67 2.40 -15.59
C PRO A 124 -3.75 2.89 -16.57
N ARG A 125 -3.37 3.41 -17.75
CA ARG A 125 -4.31 3.89 -18.78
C ARG A 125 -4.82 2.77 -19.67
N GLN A 126 -4.04 1.69 -19.81
CA GLN A 126 -4.40 0.56 -20.66
C GLN A 126 -4.88 -0.65 -19.87
N MET A 127 -4.46 -0.82 -18.62
CA MET A 127 -4.75 -2.01 -17.84
C MET A 127 -5.82 -1.74 -16.77
N ARG A 128 -6.89 -2.52 -16.82
CA ARG A 128 -7.91 -2.66 -15.77
C ARG A 128 -7.58 -3.88 -14.91
N ILE A 129 -7.78 -3.74 -13.61
CA ILE A 129 -7.47 -4.78 -12.62
C ILE A 129 -8.76 -5.33 -12.04
N SER A 130 -8.89 -6.66 -12.04
CA SER A 130 -9.91 -7.38 -11.28
C SER A 130 -9.25 -8.48 -10.46
N VAL A 131 -9.64 -8.61 -9.18
CA VAL A 131 -9.16 -9.69 -8.30
C VAL A 131 -10.21 -10.79 -8.08
N GLN A 132 -11.38 -10.68 -8.73
CA GLN A 132 -12.43 -11.69 -8.59
C GLN A 132 -11.99 -13.03 -9.18
N GLY A 133 -12.31 -14.13 -8.49
CA GLY A 133 -11.88 -15.48 -8.87
C GLY A 133 -10.36 -15.59 -8.89
N SER A 134 -9.79 -15.96 -10.04
CA SER A 134 -8.35 -16.00 -10.30
C SER A 134 -7.71 -14.62 -10.52
N GLY A 135 -8.53 -13.58 -10.70
CA GLY A 135 -8.09 -12.25 -11.06
C GLY A 135 -7.52 -12.16 -12.49
N VAL A 136 -7.71 -11.00 -13.11
CA VAL A 136 -7.34 -10.74 -14.51
C VAL A 136 -6.83 -9.32 -14.70
N TYR A 137 -5.89 -9.16 -15.64
CA TYR A 137 -5.57 -7.86 -16.23
C TYR A 137 -6.31 -7.75 -17.56
N ILE A 138 -7.15 -6.73 -17.70
CA ILE A 138 -8.01 -6.53 -18.87
C ILE A 138 -7.56 -5.26 -19.60
N ASN A 139 -7.49 -5.29 -20.93
CA ASN A 139 -7.23 -4.08 -21.70
C ASN A 139 -8.45 -3.15 -21.65
N ARG A 140 -8.22 -1.89 -21.30
CA ARG A 140 -9.23 -0.83 -21.30
C ARG A 140 -9.59 -0.48 -22.74
N GLU A 141 -10.88 -0.35 -23.01
CA GLU A 141 -11.34 0.18 -24.30
C GLU A 141 -10.83 1.62 -24.48
N ARG A 142 -10.15 1.88 -25.60
CA ARG A 142 -9.54 3.18 -25.88
C ARG A 142 -10.64 4.25 -25.95
N GLY A 143 -10.48 5.32 -25.16
CA GLY A 143 -11.27 6.55 -25.30
C GLY A 143 -12.45 6.75 -24.34
N TYR A 144 -12.78 5.79 -23.47
CA TYR A 144 -14.02 5.87 -22.66
C TYR A 144 -13.83 6.23 -21.18
N SER A 145 -12.61 6.17 -20.64
CA SER A 145 -12.43 6.35 -19.19
C SER A 145 -11.29 7.32 -18.89
N ILE A 146 -11.67 8.47 -18.32
CA ILE A 146 -10.76 9.50 -17.79
C ILE A 146 -10.12 9.09 -16.45
N ASP A 147 -10.52 7.93 -15.91
CA ASP A 147 -10.04 7.48 -14.62
C ASP A 147 -8.52 7.25 -14.65
N PRO A 148 -7.80 7.71 -13.61
CA PRO A 148 -6.34 7.62 -13.56
C PRO A 148 -5.86 6.16 -13.52
N ILE A 149 -6.58 5.29 -12.81
CA ILE A 149 -6.40 3.84 -12.75
C ILE A 149 -7.76 3.18 -12.57
N HIS A 150 -7.94 1.99 -13.13
CA HIS A 150 -9.20 1.23 -13.04
C HIS A 150 -8.99 -0.09 -12.29
N ILE A 151 -9.59 -0.19 -11.11
CA ILE A 151 -9.57 -1.38 -10.27
C ILE A 151 -11.00 -1.70 -9.86
N ASP A 152 -11.45 -2.90 -10.20
CA ASP A 152 -12.77 -3.39 -9.83
C ASP A 152 -12.88 -3.59 -8.34
N ASP A 153 -13.94 -3.06 -7.74
CA ASP A 153 -14.33 -3.41 -6.40
C ASP A 153 -14.94 -4.83 -6.39
N PRO A 154 -14.32 -5.81 -5.70
CA PRO A 154 -14.84 -7.18 -5.66
C PRO A 154 -16.22 -7.30 -5.00
N LEU A 155 -16.59 -6.35 -4.13
CA LEU A 155 -17.91 -6.29 -3.50
C LEU A 155 -18.94 -5.63 -4.42
N PHE A 156 -18.49 -4.74 -5.32
CA PHE A 156 -19.37 -4.00 -6.22
C PHE A 156 -18.70 -3.72 -7.57
N PRO A 157 -18.74 -4.66 -8.54
CA PRO A 157 -17.93 -4.58 -9.77
C PRO A 157 -18.14 -3.36 -10.68
N SER A 158 -19.22 -2.60 -10.49
CA SER A 158 -19.45 -1.31 -11.18
C SER A 158 -18.74 -0.13 -10.52
N ASN A 159 -18.20 -0.31 -9.31
CA ASN A 159 -17.40 0.66 -8.60
C ASN A 159 -15.92 0.50 -8.97
N ASN A 160 -15.30 1.60 -9.40
CA ASN A 160 -13.85 1.66 -9.61
C ASN A 160 -13.19 2.25 -8.34
N VAL A 161 -12.44 1.43 -7.63
CA VAL A 161 -11.73 1.81 -6.39
C VAL A 161 -10.61 2.83 -6.67
N GLY A 162 -10.09 2.84 -7.90
CA GLY A 162 -8.98 3.68 -8.35
C GLY A 162 -9.34 5.11 -8.77
N ARG A 163 -10.62 5.50 -8.81
CA ARG A 163 -11.07 6.80 -9.36
C ARG A 163 -10.36 8.01 -8.75
N ASN A 164 -10.12 7.99 -7.45
CA ASN A 164 -9.51 9.11 -6.73
C ASN A 164 -7.97 9.12 -6.81
N CYS A 165 -7.33 8.11 -7.41
CA CYS A 165 -5.86 7.99 -7.44
C CYS A 165 -5.22 8.83 -8.56
N PHE A 166 -5.50 10.13 -8.62
CA PHE A 166 -5.02 11.01 -9.70
C PHE A 166 -3.48 11.20 -9.71
N ARG A 167 -2.78 10.85 -8.63
CA ARG A 167 -1.31 10.84 -8.55
C ARG A 167 -0.69 9.48 -8.85
N ILE A 168 -1.41 8.54 -9.46
CA ILE A 168 -0.91 7.18 -9.76
C ILE A 168 0.44 7.18 -10.50
N HIS A 169 0.68 8.12 -11.42
CA HIS A 169 1.95 8.22 -12.14
C HIS A 169 3.13 8.54 -11.21
N GLN A 170 2.90 9.27 -10.11
CA GLN A 170 3.93 9.49 -9.07
C GLN A 170 4.20 8.19 -8.30
N CYS A 171 3.17 7.38 -8.01
CA CYS A 171 3.34 6.07 -7.39
C CYS A 171 4.16 5.12 -8.29
N ILE A 172 3.83 5.04 -9.57
CA ILE A 172 4.55 4.23 -10.57
C ILE A 172 6.01 4.66 -10.67
N LYS A 173 6.27 5.96 -10.79
CA LYS A 173 7.63 6.50 -10.82
C LYS A 173 8.40 6.13 -9.55
N ALA A 174 7.77 6.27 -8.38
CA ALA A 174 8.39 5.88 -7.11
C ALA A 174 8.72 4.39 -7.06
N PHE A 175 7.83 3.51 -7.55
CA PHE A 175 8.11 2.07 -7.62
C PHE A 175 9.28 1.74 -8.56
N SER A 176 9.35 2.36 -9.73
CA SER A 176 10.46 2.20 -10.69
C SER A 176 11.80 2.65 -10.09
N GLU A 177 11.82 3.81 -9.44
CA GLU A 177 13.01 4.32 -8.74
C GLU A 177 13.44 3.40 -7.61
N ALA A 178 12.48 2.91 -6.80
CA ALA A 178 12.77 1.98 -5.71
C ALA A 178 13.35 0.66 -6.23
N TYR A 179 12.78 0.09 -7.29
CA TYR A 179 13.32 -1.09 -7.95
C TYR A 179 14.77 -0.87 -8.40
N SER A 180 15.03 0.24 -9.10
CA SER A 180 16.36 0.57 -9.62
C SER A 180 17.40 0.70 -8.49
N VAL A 181 17.01 1.29 -7.35
CA VAL A 181 17.88 1.39 -6.18
C VAL A 181 18.18 0.00 -5.60
N LEU A 182 17.16 -0.82 -5.39
CA LEU A 182 17.32 -2.16 -4.82
C LEU A 182 18.14 -3.08 -5.73
N GLU A 183 17.90 -3.05 -7.03
CA GLU A 183 18.64 -3.83 -8.03
C GLU A 183 20.12 -3.48 -8.04
N LYS A 184 20.44 -2.17 -8.02
CA LYS A 184 21.82 -1.70 -7.93
C LYS A 184 22.53 -2.16 -6.66
N GLU A 185 21.87 -2.04 -5.51
CA GLU A 185 22.44 -2.48 -4.24
C GLU A 185 22.67 -3.99 -4.20
N LEU A 186 21.76 -4.77 -4.80
CA LEU A 186 21.88 -6.22 -4.92
C LEU A 186 23.06 -6.62 -5.81
N ALA A 187 23.29 -5.89 -6.91
CA ALA A 187 24.43 -6.12 -7.80
C ALA A 187 25.79 -5.74 -7.18
N CYS A 188 25.79 -4.87 -6.16
CA CYS A 188 27.00 -4.49 -5.43
C CYS A 188 27.35 -5.45 -4.27
N LEU A 189 26.56 -6.50 -4.01
CA LEU A 189 26.90 -7.49 -3.00
C LEU A 189 28.07 -8.36 -3.48
N PRO A 190 29.17 -8.47 -2.71
CA PRO A 190 30.32 -9.28 -3.09
C PRO A 190 29.93 -10.76 -3.18
N ASP A 191 30.48 -11.45 -4.18
CA ASP A 191 30.29 -12.88 -4.43
C ASP A 191 30.75 -13.72 -3.23
N GLU A 192 30.08 -14.85 -3.01
CA GLU A 192 30.21 -15.74 -1.85
C GLU A 192 31.67 -16.16 -1.56
N GLY A 193 32.38 -15.39 -0.73
CA GLY A 193 33.80 -15.64 -0.48
C GLY A 193 34.35 -15.19 0.87
N ASP A 194 33.55 -15.13 1.95
CA ASP A 194 34.00 -15.38 3.34
C ASP A 194 32.80 -15.28 4.31
N ALA A 195 32.56 -16.33 5.09
CA ALA A 195 31.31 -16.51 5.86
C ALA A 195 31.36 -15.99 7.31
N CYS A 196 32.43 -15.32 7.75
CA CYS A 196 32.65 -15.11 9.19
C CYS A 196 32.29 -13.70 9.74
N SER A 197 31.99 -12.69 8.91
CA SER A 197 31.57 -11.38 9.45
C SER A 197 30.84 -10.49 8.42
N ARG A 198 29.72 -10.94 7.87
CA ARG A 198 28.92 -10.06 7.00
C ARG A 198 28.12 -9.07 7.87
N PRO A 199 28.33 -7.75 7.76
CA PRO A 199 27.42 -6.80 8.38
C PRO A 199 26.03 -7.00 7.78
N ALA A 200 24.99 -7.00 8.61
CA ALA A 200 23.62 -7.10 8.14
C ALA A 200 23.32 -5.91 7.20
N HIS A 201 23.29 -6.17 5.88
CA HIS A 201 23.03 -5.14 4.89
C HIS A 201 21.56 -4.69 5.02
N ARG A 202 21.36 -3.49 5.56
CA ARG A 202 20.04 -2.86 5.66
C ARG A 202 19.67 -2.24 4.32
N ILE A 203 19.09 -3.07 3.45
CA ILE A 203 18.69 -2.65 2.10
C ILE A 203 17.37 -1.87 2.14
N LEU A 204 16.41 -2.29 2.99
CA LEU A 204 15.07 -1.71 3.04
C LEU A 204 15.04 -0.21 3.44
N PRO A 205 15.86 0.28 4.38
CA PRO A 205 15.89 1.71 4.70
C PRO A 205 16.31 2.63 3.56
N LYS A 206 16.94 2.12 2.50
CA LYS A 206 17.29 2.91 1.31
C LYS A 206 16.06 3.39 0.54
N ILE A 207 14.98 2.59 0.56
CA ILE A 207 13.72 2.95 -0.08
C ILE A 207 12.68 3.47 0.92
N ILE A 208 12.84 3.16 2.21
CA ILE A 208 11.97 3.57 3.32
C ILE A 208 12.81 4.15 4.48
N PRO A 209 13.22 5.43 4.40
CA PRO A 209 14.11 6.04 5.39
C PRO A 209 13.55 6.08 6.82
N SER A 210 12.22 6.09 6.97
CA SER A 210 11.55 6.14 8.29
C SER A 210 11.82 4.90 9.18
N ILE A 211 12.17 3.76 8.58
CA ILE A 211 12.48 2.53 9.32
C ILE A 211 13.72 2.70 10.19
N ASP A 212 14.73 3.45 9.74
CA ASP A 212 15.96 3.69 10.51
C ASP A 212 15.75 4.63 11.70
N ILE A 213 14.76 5.52 11.63
CA ILE A 213 14.45 6.47 12.71
C ILE A 213 13.82 5.74 13.91
N THR A 214 13.00 4.74 13.64
CA THR A 214 12.31 3.95 14.69
C THR A 214 13.29 3.05 15.46
N GLY A 215 14.41 2.66 14.84
CA GLY A 215 15.46 1.87 15.48
C GLY A 215 16.42 2.67 16.37
N ARG A 216 16.41 4.01 16.34
CA ARG A 216 17.30 4.86 17.16
C ARG A 216 16.69 5.33 18.50
N HIS A 217 15.41 5.09 18.74
CA HIS A 217 14.73 5.53 19.97
C HIS A 217 14.70 4.50 21.11
N ASN A 218 15.42 3.38 20.98
CA ASN A 218 15.62 2.41 22.06
C ASN A 218 17.12 2.22 22.31
N PHE A 219 17.75 3.15 23.04
CA PHE A 219 18.90 2.90 23.92
C PHE A 219 18.93 3.98 25.00
#